data_AF-A0A218PA12-F1
#
_entry.id   AF-A0A218PA12-F1
#
_cell.length_a   1.000
_cell.length_b   1.000
_cell.length_c   1.000
_cell.angle_alpha   90.00
_cell.angle_beta   90.00
_cell.angle_gamma   90.00
#
_symmetry.space_group_name_H-M   'P 1'
#
loop_
_entity.id
_entity.type
_entity.pdbx_description
1 polymer ?
#
loop_
_entity_poly.entity_id
_entity_poly.type
_entity_poly.pdbx_seq_one_letter_code
_entity_poly.pdbx_strand_id
1 'polypeptide(L)'
;MGYAPLLLGLVMGAITSYTDLKTGFIDDINVFPTLALIGKLRGWEGEESEGLLDKIPIPAVEVGILYYLYLGLKEDNTLLAVSGLVGFVLGLILGLLLYYIGAWASGDVLILAGFSALLPYPPENASLVPPYAVGYPLYPLTILLNSLIAIFPFIFLYAFGVILLRRQFDELRRIFTDGARLTAEVSLWIMAALGFRLILYDFTGVAIVGIWSWLFTIVVIYVLGKFRKAGDVIGLAVLAYLLYTDPLPMARAFLKLLAMLYLFKVFFSLARFMRTGVLMEDVPVEELEEWDILGETVFEREGEVLRDRSDLFTRMKNAVTSADPSLLRPDYGRIIASPTAEGLRREQIEELRKLVEEGKLENRFLRKKSMPFAPALFLGFLISYFWGDIFWWIQVKIAGM
;
A
#
# COMPACT_ATOMS: atom_id res chain seq x y z
N MET A 1 -15.21 4.90 31.02
CA MET A 1 -14.48 5.99 30.34
C MET A 1 -13.56 5.51 29.22
N GLY A 2 -13.23 4.20 29.10
CA GLY A 2 -12.28 3.69 28.09
C GLY A 2 -12.75 3.63 26.63
N TYR A 3 -14.01 3.97 26.31
CA TYR A 3 -14.52 3.88 24.94
C TYR A 3 -14.43 5.19 24.13
N ALA A 4 -14.00 6.29 24.75
CA ALA A 4 -13.91 7.58 24.06
C ALA A 4 -12.96 7.54 22.84
N PRO A 5 -11.75 6.97 22.94
CA PRO A 5 -10.89 6.79 21.78
C PRO A 5 -11.49 5.92 20.68
N LEU A 6 -12.20 4.85 21.06
CA LEU A 6 -12.84 3.95 20.12
C LEU A 6 -13.97 4.64 19.36
N LEU A 7 -14.88 5.31 20.07
CA LEU A 7 -16.02 5.99 19.45
C LEU A 7 -15.56 7.09 18.48
N LEU A 8 -14.58 7.90 18.89
CA LEU A 8 -14.01 8.91 18.00
C LEU A 8 -13.26 8.30 16.83
N GLY A 9 -12.48 7.24 17.05
CA GLY A 9 -11.82 6.52 15.96
C GLY A 9 -12.80 5.90 14.97
N LEU A 10 -13.94 5.39 15.44
CA LEU A 10 -15.02 4.87 14.59
C LEU A 10 -15.66 5.97 13.74
N VAL A 11 -15.99 7.12 14.35
CA VAL A 11 -16.59 8.26 13.65
C VAL A 11 -15.62 8.87 12.65
N MET A 12 -14.38 9.14 13.08
CA MET A 12 -13.30 9.64 12.24
C MET A 12 -13.06 8.69 11.07
N GLY A 13 -12.80 7.42 11.34
CA GLY A 13 -12.50 6.42 10.33
C GLY A 13 -13.64 6.21 9.34
N ALA A 14 -14.89 6.20 9.79
CA ALA A 14 -16.05 6.05 8.89
C ALA A 14 -16.22 7.26 7.96
N ILE A 15 -16.09 8.48 8.49
CA ILE A 15 -16.22 9.71 7.71
C ILE A 15 -15.06 9.84 6.72
N THR A 16 -13.82 9.70 7.18
CA THR A 16 -12.64 9.81 6.29
C THR A 16 -12.59 8.71 5.25
N SER A 17 -13.04 7.49 5.57
CA SER A 17 -13.16 6.41 4.57
C SER A 17 -14.21 6.72 3.51
N TYR A 18 -15.34 7.32 3.91
CA TYR A 18 -16.40 7.69 2.98
C TYR A 18 -15.96 8.83 2.05
N THR A 19 -15.35 9.89 2.60
CA THR A 19 -14.87 11.03 1.81
C THR A 19 -13.82 10.56 0.81
N ASP A 20 -12.82 9.81 1.26
CA ASP A 20 -11.73 9.30 0.42
C ASP A 20 -12.24 8.36 -0.69
N LEU A 21 -13.19 7.47 -0.40
CA LEU A 21 -13.80 6.61 -1.44
C LEU A 21 -14.61 7.38 -2.48
N LYS A 22 -15.20 8.52 -2.11
CA LYS A 22 -16.11 9.29 -2.97
C LYS A 22 -15.38 10.36 -3.77
N THR A 23 -14.52 11.13 -3.14
CA THR A 23 -13.84 12.30 -3.72
C THR A 23 -12.37 12.03 -3.99
N GLY A 24 -11.75 11.03 -3.35
CA GLY A 24 -10.30 10.83 -3.40
C GLY A 24 -9.50 11.85 -2.58
N PHE A 25 -10.20 12.69 -1.82
CA PHE A 25 -9.63 13.75 -0.98
C PHE A 25 -10.19 13.66 0.45
N ILE A 26 -9.39 14.11 1.41
CA ILE A 26 -9.74 14.13 2.84
C ILE A 26 -9.57 15.56 3.33
N ASP A 27 -10.64 16.14 3.87
CA ASP A 27 -10.56 17.45 4.51
C ASP A 27 -9.95 17.37 5.91
N ASP A 28 -9.03 18.27 6.21
CA ASP A 28 -8.35 18.37 7.51
C ASP A 28 -9.33 18.51 8.67
N ILE A 29 -10.50 19.12 8.43
CA ILE A 29 -11.54 19.32 9.44
C ILE A 29 -12.10 18.00 9.98
N ASN A 30 -12.03 16.91 9.19
CA ASN A 30 -12.49 15.58 9.57
C ASN A 30 -11.52 14.85 10.51
N VAL A 31 -10.39 15.48 10.88
CA VAL A 31 -9.39 14.86 11.76
C VAL A 31 -8.84 15.85 12.79
N PHE A 32 -8.55 17.08 12.38
CA PHE A 32 -7.94 18.10 13.22
C PHE A 32 -8.54 19.50 12.93
N PRO A 33 -9.75 19.81 13.45
CA PRO A 33 -10.45 21.07 13.21
C PRO A 33 -9.63 22.32 13.55
N THR A 34 -8.81 22.28 14.61
CA THR A 34 -7.95 23.41 14.98
C THR A 34 -6.91 23.69 13.91
N LEU A 35 -6.32 22.65 13.30
CA LEU A 35 -5.37 22.81 12.19
C LEU A 35 -6.06 23.41 10.96
N ALA A 36 -7.26 22.94 10.63
CA ALA A 36 -8.06 23.49 9.53
C ALA A 36 -8.36 24.99 9.74
N LEU A 37 -8.70 25.38 10.98
CA LEU A 37 -8.92 26.79 11.32
C LEU A 37 -7.65 27.64 11.17
N ILE A 38 -6.51 27.14 11.64
CA ILE A 38 -5.21 27.81 11.49
C ILE A 38 -4.84 27.95 10.02
N GLY A 39 -5.07 26.91 9.21
CA GLY A 39 -4.87 26.94 7.77
C GLY A 39 -5.69 28.03 7.10
N LYS A 40 -6.99 28.08 7.39
CA LYS A 40 -7.90 29.11 6.88
C LYS A 40 -7.45 30.53 7.27
N LEU A 41 -6.99 30.72 8.50
CA LEU A 41 -6.44 32.01 8.97
C LEU A 41 -5.12 32.40 8.29
N ARG A 42 -4.35 31.42 7.81
CA ARG A 42 -3.13 31.63 7.03
C ARG A 42 -3.36 31.76 5.53
N GLY A 43 -4.62 31.73 5.08
CA GLY A 43 -4.98 31.83 3.67
C GLY A 43 -4.74 30.54 2.88
N TRP A 44 -4.76 29.37 3.53
CA TRP A 44 -4.85 28.10 2.80
C TRP A 44 -6.24 28.00 2.17
N GLU A 45 -6.31 28.15 0.85
CA GLU A 45 -7.50 27.81 0.07
C GLU A 45 -7.54 26.28 -0.06
N GLY A 46 -8.39 25.63 0.75
CA GLY A 46 -8.79 24.25 0.51
C GLY A 46 -9.98 24.21 -0.45
N GLU A 47 -10.09 23.15 -1.24
CA GLU A 47 -11.29 22.93 -2.04
C GLU A 47 -12.51 22.78 -1.13
N GLU A 48 -13.58 23.52 -1.43
CA GLU A 48 -14.85 23.33 -0.74
C GLU A 48 -15.49 22.03 -1.26
N SER A 49 -15.30 20.94 -0.51
CA SER A 49 -16.00 19.70 -0.76
C SER A 49 -17.53 19.92 -0.71
N GLU A 50 -18.22 19.47 -1.77
CA GLU A 50 -19.67 19.70 -1.93
C GLU A 50 -20.53 18.83 -0.99
N GLY A 51 -19.95 17.83 -0.30
CA GLY A 51 -20.68 16.90 0.56
C GLY A 51 -21.03 17.43 1.95
N LEU A 52 -22.19 16.99 2.47
CA LEU A 52 -22.64 17.30 3.84
C LEU A 52 -21.75 16.66 4.92
N LEU A 53 -21.17 15.49 4.64
CA LEU A 53 -20.32 14.77 5.59
C LEU A 53 -18.89 15.33 5.65
N ASP A 54 -18.44 15.94 4.55
CA ASP A 54 -17.08 16.42 4.36
C ASP A 54 -16.80 17.67 5.24
N LYS A 55 -17.87 18.33 5.70
CA LYS A 55 -17.84 19.53 6.56
C LYS A 55 -17.96 19.23 8.05
N ILE A 56 -18.00 17.96 8.46
CA ILE A 56 -18.21 17.60 9.87
C ILE A 56 -16.89 17.71 10.63
N PRO A 57 -16.73 18.64 11.59
CA PRO A 57 -15.51 18.71 12.38
C PRO A 57 -15.42 17.54 13.34
N ILE A 58 -14.35 16.75 13.24
CA ILE A 58 -14.07 15.64 14.15
C ILE A 58 -12.80 15.98 14.92
N PRO A 59 -12.89 16.43 16.18
CA PRO A 59 -11.73 16.83 16.98
C PRO A 59 -10.99 15.61 17.57
N ALA A 60 -10.61 14.66 16.71
CA ALA A 60 -9.99 13.41 17.13
C ALA A 60 -8.64 13.64 17.79
N VAL A 61 -7.81 14.52 17.20
CA VAL A 61 -6.49 14.87 17.74
C VAL A 61 -6.64 15.60 19.08
N GLU A 62 -7.48 16.62 19.14
CA GLU A 62 -7.67 17.42 20.35
C GLU A 62 -8.21 16.58 21.50
N VAL A 63 -9.22 15.76 21.23
CA VAL A 63 -9.79 14.88 22.26
C VAL A 63 -8.78 13.82 22.68
N GLY A 64 -8.02 13.22 21.76
CA GLY A 64 -6.96 12.28 22.11
C GLY A 64 -5.95 12.88 23.09
N ILE A 65 -5.41 14.06 22.76
CA ILE A 65 -4.44 14.77 23.62
C ILE A 65 -5.05 15.11 24.99
N LEU A 66 -6.24 15.71 25.02
CA LEU A 66 -6.89 16.12 26.27
C LEU A 66 -7.32 14.93 27.14
N TYR A 67 -7.75 13.83 26.50
CA TYR A 67 -8.15 12.60 27.19
C TYR A 67 -6.97 11.98 27.94
N TYR A 68 -5.83 11.83 27.27
CA TYR A 68 -4.62 11.27 27.91
C TYR A 68 -4.01 12.21 28.93
N LEU A 69 -4.06 13.53 28.70
CA LEU A 69 -3.67 14.52 29.70
C LEU A 69 -4.50 14.37 30.99
N TYR A 70 -5.82 14.26 30.87
CA TYR A 70 -6.70 14.05 32.02
C TYR A 70 -6.40 12.73 32.76
N LEU A 71 -6.23 11.62 32.03
CA LEU A 71 -5.91 10.33 32.64
C LEU A 71 -4.56 10.34 33.36
N GLY A 72 -3.52 10.89 32.72
CA GLY A 72 -2.20 10.96 33.33
C GLY A 72 -2.16 11.84 34.57
N LEU A 73 -2.90 12.96 34.59
CA LEU A 73 -3.03 13.79 35.80
C LEU A 73 -3.79 13.06 36.92
N LYS A 74 -4.77 12.22 36.58
CA LYS A 74 -5.53 11.43 37.56
C LYS A 74 -4.71 10.29 38.17
N GLU A 75 -3.81 9.71 37.39
CA GLU A 75 -2.97 8.56 37.77
C GLU A 75 -1.57 8.96 38.26
N ASP A 76 -1.28 10.27 38.33
CA ASP A 76 0.06 10.83 38.63
C ASP A 76 1.16 10.27 37.71
N ASN A 77 0.81 10.04 36.45
CA ASN A 77 1.68 9.46 35.43
C ASN A 77 1.93 10.47 34.32
N THR A 78 3.11 11.11 34.35
CA THR A 78 3.52 12.11 33.37
C THR A 78 3.66 11.55 31.96
N LEU A 79 4.13 10.30 31.83
CA LEU A 79 4.27 9.65 30.52
C LEU A 79 2.90 9.39 29.89
N LEU A 80 1.91 8.97 30.70
CA LEU A 80 0.53 8.84 30.25
C LEU A 80 -0.07 10.19 29.88
N ALA A 81 0.19 11.24 30.66
CA ALA A 81 -0.35 12.59 30.43
C ALA A 81 0.04 13.15 29.05
N VAL A 82 1.29 12.93 28.62
CA VAL A 82 1.81 13.45 27.34
C VAL A 82 1.61 12.44 26.20
N SER A 83 1.13 11.23 26.49
CA SER A 83 1.11 10.13 25.50
C SER A 83 0.29 10.43 24.26
N GLY A 84 -0.85 11.12 24.36
CA GLY A 84 -1.65 11.52 23.20
C GLY A 84 -0.89 12.46 22.24
N LEU A 85 -0.10 13.40 22.80
CA LEU A 85 0.75 14.29 22.01
C LEU A 85 1.92 13.54 21.38
N VAL A 86 2.57 12.65 22.13
CA VAL A 86 3.66 11.82 21.59
C VAL A 86 3.14 10.92 20.48
N GLY A 87 1.99 10.29 20.67
CA GLY A 87 1.31 9.47 19.67
C GLY A 87 1.04 10.26 18.40
N PHE A 88 0.44 11.45 18.51
CA PHE A 88 0.22 12.36 17.38
C PHE A 88 1.51 12.66 16.60
N VAL A 89 2.58 13.09 17.29
CA VAL A 89 3.86 13.44 16.66
C VAL A 89 4.50 12.23 15.98
N LEU A 90 4.46 11.06 16.62
CA LEU A 90 4.98 9.83 16.02
C LEU A 90 4.17 9.43 14.78
N GLY A 91 2.84 9.50 14.85
CA GLY A 91 1.96 9.24 13.71
C GLY A 91 2.25 10.18 12.53
N LEU A 92 2.45 11.48 12.79
CA LEU A 92 2.87 12.45 11.77
C LEU A 92 4.22 12.09 11.16
N ILE A 93 5.23 11.78 11.97
CA ILE A 93 6.58 11.43 11.48
C ILE A 93 6.50 10.19 10.59
N LEU A 94 5.78 9.16 11.03
CA LEU A 94 5.61 7.91 10.28
C LEU A 94 4.84 8.15 8.98
N GLY A 95 3.77 8.94 9.02
CA GLY A 95 2.99 9.29 7.82
C GLY A 95 3.81 10.13 6.83
N LEU A 96 4.53 11.15 7.30
CA LEU A 96 5.39 11.98 6.46
C LEU A 96 6.50 11.17 5.80
N LEU A 97 7.08 10.19 6.50
CA LEU A 97 8.07 9.28 5.93
C LEU A 97 7.49 8.55 4.71
N LEU A 98 6.26 8.05 4.79
CA LEU A 98 5.60 7.36 3.68
C LEU A 98 5.15 8.32 2.57
N TYR A 99 4.72 9.53 2.91
CA TYR A 99 4.43 10.59 1.94
C TYR A 99 5.68 10.95 1.10
N TYR A 100 6.84 11.16 1.74
CA TYR A 100 8.08 11.49 1.03
C TYR A 100 8.63 10.34 0.16
N ILE A 101 8.29 9.09 0.49
CA ILE A 101 8.59 7.92 -0.35
C ILE A 101 7.58 7.80 -1.52
N GLY A 102 6.54 8.64 -1.55
CA GLY A 102 5.48 8.61 -2.55
C GLY A 102 4.50 7.45 -2.36
N ALA A 103 4.44 6.88 -1.15
CA ALA A 103 3.53 5.79 -0.85
C ALA A 103 2.09 6.29 -0.66
N TRP A 104 1.90 7.44 0.00
CA TRP A 104 0.60 7.96 0.46
C TRP A 104 0.40 9.45 0.16
N ALA A 105 -0.84 9.92 0.28
CA ALA A 105 -1.20 11.33 0.17
C ALA A 105 -1.04 12.07 1.51
N SER A 106 -1.06 13.42 1.47
CA SER A 106 -0.97 14.25 2.68
C SER A 106 -2.12 14.01 3.67
N GLY A 107 -3.34 13.75 3.18
CA GLY A 107 -4.49 13.43 4.03
C GLY A 107 -4.30 12.16 4.87
N ASP A 108 -3.65 11.14 4.31
CA ASP A 108 -3.35 9.88 5.00
C ASP A 108 -2.43 10.07 6.20
N VAL A 109 -1.49 11.03 6.09
CA VAL A 109 -0.58 11.42 7.17
C VAL A 109 -1.37 11.94 8.37
N LEU A 110 -2.36 12.80 8.12
CA LEU A 110 -3.17 13.39 9.17
C LEU A 110 -4.09 12.33 9.81
N ILE A 111 -4.71 11.45 9.02
CA ILE A 111 -5.52 10.33 9.53
C ILE A 111 -4.70 9.43 10.45
N LEU A 112 -3.48 9.04 10.02
CA LEU A 112 -2.60 8.22 10.85
C LEU A 112 -2.25 8.96 12.16
N ALA A 113 -1.94 10.24 12.10
CA ALA A 113 -1.66 11.06 13.27
C ALA A 113 -2.86 11.17 14.22
N GLY A 114 -4.07 11.32 13.68
CA GLY A 114 -5.33 11.32 14.43
C GLY A 114 -5.56 10.01 15.18
N PHE A 115 -5.45 8.86 14.49
CA PHE A 115 -5.55 7.56 15.14
C PHE A 115 -4.46 7.34 16.18
N SER A 116 -3.25 7.82 15.91
CA SER A 116 -2.10 7.71 16.81
C SER A 116 -2.27 8.56 18.08
N ALA A 117 -2.90 9.72 17.98
CA ALA A 117 -3.26 10.57 19.12
C ALA A 117 -4.35 9.92 19.99
N LEU A 118 -5.30 9.23 19.36
CA LEU A 118 -6.37 8.51 20.03
C LEU A 118 -5.90 7.21 20.68
N LEU A 119 -4.90 6.52 20.10
CA LEU A 119 -4.46 5.21 20.57
C LEU A 119 -2.92 5.10 20.66
N PRO A 120 -2.27 5.89 21.55
CA PRO A 120 -0.82 5.85 21.79
C PRO A 120 -0.36 4.57 22.49
N TYR A 121 -1.25 3.86 23.19
CA TYR A 121 -1.00 2.60 23.90
C TYR A 121 -1.96 1.50 23.45
N PRO A 122 -1.56 0.21 23.56
CA PRO A 122 -2.45 -0.91 23.35
C PRO A 122 -3.63 -0.85 24.33
N PRO A 123 -4.87 -0.99 23.86
CA PRO A 123 -6.01 -1.02 24.76
C PRO A 123 -6.08 -2.39 25.47
N GLU A 124 -6.77 -2.44 26.62
CA GLU A 124 -6.84 -3.65 27.47
C GLU A 124 -7.42 -4.89 26.76
N ASN A 125 -8.22 -4.68 25.72
CA ASN A 125 -8.82 -5.72 24.90
C ASN A 125 -7.91 -6.27 23.80
N ALA A 126 -6.73 -5.66 23.57
CA ALA A 126 -5.78 -6.17 22.59
C ALA A 126 -5.21 -7.52 23.06
N SER A 127 -5.40 -8.55 22.23
CA SER A 127 -4.99 -9.92 22.55
C SER A 127 -3.48 -10.12 22.40
N LEU A 128 -2.83 -9.32 21.56
CA LEU A 128 -1.42 -9.48 21.24
C LEU A 128 -0.70 -8.14 21.26
N VAL A 129 0.05 -7.92 22.34
CA VAL A 129 0.77 -6.67 22.60
C VAL A 129 2.26 -6.85 22.29
N PRO A 130 2.85 -6.03 21.41
CA PRO A 130 4.26 -6.12 21.10
C PRO A 130 5.12 -5.51 22.23
N PRO A 131 6.34 -6.02 22.48
CA PRO A 131 7.20 -5.55 23.58
C PRO A 131 7.48 -4.04 23.56
N TYR A 132 7.59 -3.44 22.36
CA TYR A 132 7.87 -2.02 22.21
C TYR A 132 6.71 -1.10 22.61
N ALA A 133 5.48 -1.61 22.72
CA ALA A 133 4.29 -0.80 23.03
C ALA A 133 3.82 -0.91 24.49
N VAL A 134 4.49 -1.71 25.32
CA VAL A 134 4.08 -1.94 26.72
C VAL A 134 4.49 -0.79 27.63
N GLY A 135 5.69 -0.24 27.43
CA GLY A 135 6.27 0.78 28.32
C GLY A 135 6.34 2.20 27.74
N TYR A 136 6.11 2.34 26.44
CA TYR A 136 6.24 3.61 25.72
C TYR A 136 5.09 3.78 24.74
N PRO A 137 4.68 5.04 24.42
CA PRO A 137 3.56 5.33 23.53
C PRO A 137 3.92 5.09 22.04
N LEU A 138 4.45 3.91 21.73
CA LEU A 138 4.94 3.48 20.41
C LEU A 138 3.91 2.64 19.64
N TYR A 139 2.67 2.59 20.13
CA TYR A 139 1.57 1.92 19.43
C TYR A 139 1.19 2.52 18.06
N PRO A 140 1.53 3.78 17.71
CA PRO A 140 1.43 4.26 16.33
C PRO A 140 2.11 3.36 15.29
N LEU A 141 3.20 2.67 15.66
CA LEU A 141 3.86 1.70 14.78
C LEU A 141 2.96 0.50 14.49
N THR A 142 2.25 -0.01 15.50
CA THR A 142 1.28 -1.09 15.35
C THR A 142 0.13 -0.69 14.42
N ILE A 143 -0.40 0.53 14.60
CA ILE A 143 -1.44 1.07 13.71
C ILE A 143 -0.94 1.09 12.27
N LEU A 144 0.23 1.68 12.03
CA LEU A 144 0.84 1.76 10.71
C LEU A 144 0.98 0.37 10.05
N LEU A 145 1.59 -0.59 10.75
CA LEU A 145 1.85 -1.93 10.22
C LEU A 145 0.55 -2.68 9.94
N ASN A 146 -0.44 -2.58 10.85
CA ASN A 146 -1.75 -3.17 10.64
C ASN A 146 -2.47 -2.52 9.44
N SER A 147 -2.36 -1.21 9.26
CA SER A 147 -2.92 -0.52 8.09
C SER A 147 -2.27 -0.98 6.78
N LEU A 148 -0.95 -1.15 6.75
CA LEU A 148 -0.22 -1.68 5.59
C LEU A 148 -0.68 -3.11 5.24
N ILE A 149 -0.91 -3.95 6.25
CA ILE A 149 -1.45 -5.31 6.06
C ILE A 149 -2.94 -5.24 5.63
N ALA A 150 -3.71 -4.28 6.14
CA ALA A 150 -5.12 -4.10 5.82
C ALA A 150 -5.38 -3.61 4.38
N ILE A 151 -4.38 -3.06 3.70
CA ILE A 151 -4.45 -2.77 2.25
C ILE A 151 -4.86 -4.02 1.47
N PHE A 152 -4.33 -5.18 1.83
CA PHE A 152 -4.56 -6.43 1.10
C PHE A 152 -6.04 -6.82 1.04
N PRO A 153 -6.74 -7.02 2.17
CA PRO A 153 -8.17 -7.30 2.15
C PRO A 153 -8.98 -6.12 1.60
N PHE A 154 -8.55 -4.87 1.80
CA PHE A 154 -9.25 -3.71 1.25
C PHE A 154 -9.22 -3.69 -0.28
N ILE A 155 -8.04 -3.78 -0.92
CA ILE A 155 -7.92 -3.87 -2.38
C ILE A 155 -8.75 -5.01 -2.91
N PHE A 156 -8.72 -6.16 -2.23
CA PHE A 156 -9.50 -7.32 -2.64
C PHE A 156 -11.00 -7.03 -2.67
N LEU A 157 -11.56 -6.52 -1.57
CA LEU A 157 -12.98 -6.21 -1.47
C LEU A 157 -13.41 -5.09 -2.44
N TYR A 158 -12.59 -4.03 -2.55
CA TYR A 158 -12.89 -2.90 -3.39
C TYR A 158 -12.85 -3.26 -4.88
N ALA A 159 -11.76 -3.92 -5.33
CA ALA A 159 -11.64 -4.40 -6.70
C ALA A 159 -12.76 -5.37 -7.06
N PHE A 160 -13.08 -6.31 -6.17
CA PHE A 160 -14.16 -7.26 -6.37
C PHE A 160 -15.54 -6.56 -6.48
N GLY A 161 -15.80 -5.59 -5.61
CA GLY A 161 -17.01 -4.77 -5.65
C GLY A 161 -17.16 -4.00 -6.97
N VAL A 162 -16.08 -3.35 -7.43
CA VAL A 162 -16.07 -2.62 -8.71
C VAL A 162 -16.31 -3.57 -9.89
N ILE A 163 -15.66 -4.74 -9.91
CA ILE A 163 -15.86 -5.74 -10.96
C ILE A 163 -17.31 -6.23 -11.02
N LEU A 164 -17.92 -6.49 -9.86
CA LEU A 164 -19.31 -6.95 -9.78
C LEU A 164 -20.29 -5.85 -10.24
N LEU A 165 -20.07 -4.60 -9.81
CA LEU A 165 -20.88 -3.45 -10.20
C LEU A 165 -20.79 -3.17 -11.70
N ARG A 166 -19.58 -3.22 -12.27
CA ARG A 166 -19.32 -3.03 -13.71
C ARG A 166 -19.60 -4.28 -14.56
N ARG A 167 -19.96 -5.42 -13.94
CA ARG A 167 -20.19 -6.73 -14.58
C ARG A 167 -19.02 -7.23 -15.43
N GLN A 168 -17.77 -6.95 -15.01
CA GLN A 168 -16.54 -7.30 -15.74
C GLN A 168 -16.05 -8.72 -15.43
N PHE A 169 -16.90 -9.73 -15.64
CA PHE A 169 -16.59 -11.13 -15.26
C PHE A 169 -15.39 -11.73 -16.01
N ASP A 170 -15.10 -11.24 -17.23
CA ASP A 170 -13.91 -11.67 -17.98
C ASP A 170 -12.62 -11.24 -17.28
N GLU A 171 -12.60 -10.05 -16.69
CA GLU A 171 -11.44 -9.55 -15.95
C GLU A 171 -11.27 -10.30 -14.63
N LEU A 172 -12.38 -10.65 -13.95
CA LEU A 172 -12.34 -11.54 -12.79
C LEU A 172 -11.69 -12.88 -13.14
N ARG A 173 -12.12 -13.49 -14.26
CA ARG A 173 -11.54 -14.75 -14.73
C ARG A 173 -10.04 -14.62 -14.96
N ARG A 174 -9.59 -13.57 -15.66
CA ARG A 174 -8.16 -13.28 -15.90
C ARG A 174 -7.38 -13.14 -14.60
N ILE A 175 -7.91 -12.42 -13.62
CA ILE A 175 -7.28 -12.24 -12.29
C ILE A 175 -7.01 -13.59 -11.61
N PHE A 176 -7.88 -14.59 -11.77
CA PHE A 176 -7.66 -15.92 -11.20
C PHE A 176 -6.85 -16.86 -12.11
N THR A 177 -6.97 -16.76 -13.45
CA THR A 177 -6.36 -17.70 -14.39
C THR A 177 -4.98 -17.29 -14.89
N ASP A 178 -4.76 -16.01 -15.19
CA ASP A 178 -3.59 -15.56 -15.94
C ASP A 178 -2.34 -15.69 -15.08
N GLY A 179 -1.36 -16.49 -15.50
CA GLY A 179 -0.16 -16.74 -14.68
C GLY A 179 -0.34 -17.75 -13.55
N ALA A 180 -1.53 -18.34 -13.36
CA ALA A 180 -1.73 -19.41 -12.36
C ALA A 180 -0.83 -20.62 -12.62
N ARG A 181 -0.61 -20.95 -13.90
CA ARG A 181 0.35 -21.98 -14.31
C ARG A 181 1.77 -21.63 -13.86
N LEU A 182 2.21 -20.38 -14.06
CA LEU A 182 3.54 -19.94 -13.62
C LEU A 182 3.67 -20.03 -12.09
N THR A 183 2.61 -19.68 -11.34
CA THR A 183 2.59 -19.85 -9.89
C THR A 183 2.82 -21.31 -9.49
N ALA A 184 2.15 -22.26 -10.16
CA ALA A 184 2.34 -23.69 -9.91
C ALA A 184 3.76 -24.16 -10.26
N GLU A 185 4.28 -23.77 -11.44
CA GLU A 185 5.65 -24.06 -11.88
C GLU A 185 6.69 -23.52 -10.88
N VAL A 186 6.58 -22.27 -10.45
CA VAL A 186 7.50 -21.65 -9.48
C VAL A 186 7.40 -22.32 -8.10
N SER A 187 6.20 -22.66 -7.63
CA SER A 187 6.01 -23.39 -6.37
C SER A 187 6.74 -24.74 -6.41
N LEU A 188 6.63 -25.43 -7.56
CA LEU A 188 7.28 -26.70 -7.81
C LEU A 188 8.81 -26.57 -7.87
N TRP A 189 9.34 -25.53 -8.52
CA TRP A 189 10.80 -25.29 -8.57
C TRP A 189 11.38 -24.89 -7.20
N ILE A 190 10.63 -24.14 -6.38
CA ILE A 190 11.01 -23.86 -4.99
C ILE A 190 11.06 -25.15 -4.19
N MET A 191 10.05 -26.01 -4.29
CA MET A 191 10.08 -27.33 -3.64
C MET A 191 11.24 -28.19 -4.14
N ALA A 192 11.54 -28.14 -5.43
CA ALA A 192 12.69 -28.84 -6.00
C ALA A 192 14.01 -28.35 -5.38
N ALA A 193 14.17 -27.03 -5.19
CA ALA A 193 15.32 -26.46 -4.49
C ALA A 193 15.42 -26.93 -3.04
N LEU A 194 14.31 -27.01 -2.31
CA LEU A 194 14.28 -27.59 -0.97
C LEU A 194 14.71 -29.06 -0.99
N GLY A 195 14.17 -29.85 -1.91
CA GLY A 195 14.50 -31.27 -2.04
C GLY A 195 15.94 -31.52 -2.45
N PHE A 196 16.50 -30.74 -3.36
CA PHE A 196 17.92 -30.83 -3.70
C PHE A 196 18.84 -30.54 -2.51
N ARG A 197 18.46 -29.60 -1.63
CA ARG A 197 19.24 -29.36 -0.41
C ARG A 197 19.20 -30.55 0.54
N LEU A 198 18.04 -31.18 0.71
CA LEU A 198 17.90 -32.38 1.54
C LEU A 198 18.73 -33.54 0.97
N ILE A 199 18.58 -33.82 -0.34
CA ILE A 199 19.34 -34.85 -1.03
C ILE A 199 20.84 -34.58 -0.91
N LEU A 200 21.30 -33.34 -1.15
CA LEU A 200 22.71 -32.99 -1.03
C LEU A 200 23.24 -33.21 0.40
N TYR A 201 22.45 -32.85 1.41
CA TYR A 201 22.80 -33.09 2.81
C TYR A 201 22.92 -34.60 3.09
N ASP A 202 21.98 -35.41 2.63
CA ASP A 202 22.00 -36.86 2.84
C ASP A 202 23.20 -37.54 2.15
N PHE A 203 23.63 -37.04 0.98
CA PHE A 203 24.77 -37.59 0.24
C PHE A 203 26.14 -37.09 0.72
N THR A 204 26.24 -35.84 1.15
CA THR A 204 27.54 -35.17 1.42
C THR A 204 27.75 -34.80 2.88
N GLY A 205 26.70 -34.80 3.71
CA GLY A 205 26.69 -34.26 5.06
C GLY A 205 26.76 -32.73 5.14
N VAL A 206 26.82 -32.02 4.00
CA VAL A 206 26.98 -30.56 3.96
C VAL A 206 25.62 -29.87 3.99
N ALA A 207 25.36 -29.09 5.03
CA ALA A 207 24.15 -28.29 5.15
C ALA A 207 24.33 -26.91 4.51
N ILE A 208 23.51 -26.58 3.51
CA ILE A 208 23.44 -25.23 2.95
C ILE A 208 22.50 -24.38 3.81
N VAL A 209 23.07 -23.51 4.64
CA VAL A 209 22.36 -22.66 5.61
C VAL A 209 22.56 -21.17 5.36
N GLY A 210 21.72 -20.33 5.98
CA GLY A 210 21.84 -18.88 5.92
C GLY A 210 21.68 -18.30 4.51
N ILE A 211 22.52 -17.32 4.16
CA ILE A 211 22.45 -16.62 2.87
C ILE A 211 22.69 -17.54 1.67
N TRP A 212 23.51 -18.59 1.83
CA TRP A 212 23.78 -19.57 0.79
C TRP A 212 22.54 -20.40 0.43
N SER A 213 21.63 -20.61 1.39
CA SER A 213 20.35 -21.29 1.12
C SER A 213 19.48 -20.46 0.17
N TRP A 214 19.44 -19.15 0.37
CA TRP A 214 18.70 -18.23 -0.49
C TRP A 214 19.32 -18.17 -1.89
N LEU A 215 20.64 -18.01 -1.98
CA LEU A 215 21.36 -17.99 -3.25
C LEU A 215 21.16 -19.30 -4.04
N PHE A 216 21.29 -20.44 -3.37
CA PHE A 216 21.07 -21.75 -3.97
C PHE A 216 19.64 -21.87 -4.52
N THR A 217 18.65 -21.46 -3.74
CA THR A 217 17.24 -21.50 -4.15
C THR A 217 17.00 -20.64 -5.39
N ILE A 218 17.55 -19.42 -5.43
CA ILE A 218 17.45 -18.52 -6.59
C ILE A 218 18.09 -19.14 -7.83
N VAL A 219 19.29 -19.73 -7.70
CA VAL A 219 20.01 -20.38 -8.80
C VAL A 219 19.21 -21.57 -9.34
N VAL A 220 18.67 -22.43 -8.46
CA VAL A 220 17.84 -23.57 -8.88
C VAL A 220 16.60 -23.08 -9.63
N ILE A 221 15.87 -22.11 -9.09
CA ILE A 221 14.69 -21.54 -9.75
C ILE A 221 15.06 -20.97 -11.13
N TYR A 222 16.18 -20.26 -11.23
CA TYR A 222 16.65 -19.70 -12.51
C TYR A 222 16.98 -20.79 -13.52
N VAL A 223 17.71 -21.84 -13.12
CA VAL A 223 18.10 -22.96 -13.99
C VAL A 223 16.87 -23.75 -14.45
N LEU A 224 15.99 -24.14 -13.52
CA LEU A 224 14.76 -24.88 -13.85
C LEU A 224 13.81 -24.02 -14.70
N GLY A 225 13.69 -22.74 -14.38
CA GLY A 225 12.87 -21.78 -15.12
C GLY A 225 13.38 -21.50 -16.54
N LYS A 226 14.71 -21.48 -16.75
CA LYS A 226 15.30 -21.37 -18.09
C LYS A 226 14.91 -22.55 -18.99
N PHE A 227 14.79 -23.75 -18.42
CA PHE A 227 14.42 -24.97 -19.13
C PHE A 227 13.04 -25.49 -18.71
N ARG A 228 12.01 -24.62 -18.71
CA ARG A 228 10.65 -24.87 -18.17
C ARG A 228 10.16 -26.32 -18.22
N LYS A 229 10.11 -26.96 -19.41
CA LYS A 229 9.63 -28.35 -19.54
C LYS A 229 10.46 -29.37 -18.74
N ALA A 230 11.79 -29.28 -18.83
CA ALA A 230 12.68 -30.16 -18.07
C ALA A 230 12.63 -29.80 -16.58
N GLY A 231 12.55 -28.51 -16.25
CA GLY A 231 12.38 -28.01 -14.90
C GLY A 231 11.13 -28.55 -14.21
N ASP A 232 10.01 -28.57 -14.92
CA ASP A 232 8.74 -29.11 -14.43
C ASP A 232 8.82 -30.63 -14.17
N VAL A 233 9.42 -31.39 -15.09
CA VAL A 233 9.62 -32.84 -14.91
C VAL A 233 10.51 -33.12 -13.71
N ILE A 234 11.63 -32.39 -13.60
CA ILE A 234 12.57 -32.52 -12.48
C ILE A 234 11.88 -32.16 -11.16
N GLY A 235 11.17 -31.04 -11.10
CA GLY A 235 10.51 -30.63 -9.86
C GLY A 235 9.36 -31.56 -9.47
N LEU A 236 8.64 -32.15 -10.43
CA LEU A 236 7.66 -33.21 -10.16
C LEU A 236 8.33 -34.47 -9.59
N ALA A 237 9.46 -34.88 -10.15
CA ALA A 237 10.21 -36.03 -9.65
C ALA A 237 10.73 -35.80 -8.22
N VAL A 238 11.28 -34.60 -7.95
CA VAL A 238 11.73 -34.23 -6.61
C VAL A 238 10.56 -34.14 -5.63
N LEU A 239 9.44 -33.54 -6.03
CA LEU A 239 8.24 -33.49 -5.19
C LEU A 239 7.72 -34.91 -4.89
N ALA A 240 7.69 -35.80 -5.87
CA ALA A 240 7.30 -37.19 -5.67
C ALA A 240 8.24 -37.92 -4.69
N TYR A 241 9.55 -37.67 -4.79
CA TYR A 241 10.53 -38.18 -3.83
C TYR A 241 10.27 -37.65 -2.42
N LEU A 242 10.05 -36.34 -2.26
CA LEU A 242 9.74 -35.73 -0.96
C LEU A 242 8.44 -36.27 -0.35
N LEU A 243 7.42 -36.45 -1.18
CA LEU A 243 6.14 -37.05 -0.76
C LEU A 243 6.29 -38.54 -0.41
N TYR A 244 7.23 -39.24 -1.03
CA TYR A 244 7.55 -40.63 -0.67
C TYR A 244 8.27 -40.70 0.69
N THR A 245 9.17 -39.76 0.97
CA THR A 245 9.93 -39.75 2.25
C THR A 245 9.08 -39.32 3.43
N ASP A 246 8.28 -38.26 3.29
CA ASP A 246 7.44 -37.75 4.38
C ASP A 246 6.14 -37.11 3.83
N PRO A 247 5.10 -37.94 3.56
CA PRO A 247 3.95 -37.52 2.76
C PRO A 247 3.19 -36.32 3.33
N LEU A 248 2.91 -36.33 4.64
CA LEU A 248 2.01 -35.36 5.25
C LEU A 248 2.66 -33.97 5.41
N PRO A 249 3.87 -33.83 5.96
CA PRO A 249 4.55 -32.55 6.08
C PRO A 249 4.93 -31.96 4.72
N MET A 250 5.40 -32.78 3.77
CA MET A 250 5.77 -32.30 2.44
C MET A 250 4.56 -31.85 1.61
N ALA A 251 3.44 -32.58 1.68
CA ALA A 251 2.19 -32.14 1.06
C ALA A 251 1.70 -30.81 1.66
N ARG A 252 1.70 -30.68 3.00
CA ARG A 252 1.31 -29.42 3.66
C ARG A 252 2.22 -28.27 3.30
N ALA A 253 3.54 -28.49 3.26
CA ALA A 253 4.51 -27.48 2.88
C ALA A 253 4.29 -27.00 1.43
N PHE A 254 4.13 -27.93 0.49
CA PHE A 254 3.86 -27.59 -0.91
C PHE A 254 2.53 -26.86 -1.10
N LEU A 255 1.44 -27.36 -0.49
CA LEU A 255 0.13 -26.72 -0.59
C LEU A 255 0.12 -25.33 0.05
N LYS A 256 0.78 -25.15 1.20
CA LYS A 256 0.91 -23.84 1.85
C LYS A 256 1.71 -22.87 0.99
N LEU A 257 2.82 -23.32 0.40
CA LEU A 257 3.63 -22.52 -0.52
C LEU A 257 2.83 -22.12 -1.76
N LEU A 258 2.16 -23.08 -2.40
CA LEU A 258 1.33 -22.84 -3.57
C LEU A 258 0.21 -21.84 -3.27
N ALA A 259 -0.51 -22.04 -2.15
CA ALA A 259 -1.56 -21.14 -1.73
C ALA A 259 -1.03 -19.73 -1.46
N MET A 260 0.12 -19.59 -0.79
CA MET A 260 0.75 -18.31 -0.51
C MET A 260 1.14 -17.58 -1.80
N LEU A 261 1.85 -18.26 -2.71
CA LEU A 261 2.25 -17.67 -3.99
C LEU A 261 1.05 -17.34 -4.88
N TYR A 262 0.00 -18.16 -4.83
CA TYR A 262 -1.25 -17.88 -5.54
C TYR A 262 -1.98 -16.67 -4.97
N LEU A 263 -2.03 -16.53 -3.64
CA LEU A 263 -2.60 -15.36 -2.98
C LEU A 263 -1.85 -14.08 -3.38
N PHE A 264 -0.51 -14.09 -3.35
CA PHE A 264 0.30 -12.96 -3.83
C PHE A 264 0.04 -12.65 -5.30
N LYS A 265 -0.03 -13.68 -6.14
CA LYS A 265 -0.37 -13.52 -7.55
C LYS A 265 -1.71 -12.83 -7.74
N VAL A 266 -2.75 -13.29 -7.04
CA VAL A 266 -4.11 -12.71 -7.13
C VAL A 266 -4.09 -11.27 -6.63
N PHE A 267 -3.38 -10.99 -5.53
CA PHE A 267 -3.20 -9.64 -5.02
C PHE A 267 -2.55 -8.69 -6.05
N PHE A 268 -1.42 -9.08 -6.65
CA PHE A 268 -0.76 -8.25 -7.66
C PHE A 268 -1.62 -8.06 -8.92
N SER A 269 -2.38 -9.08 -9.32
CA SER A 269 -3.35 -8.97 -10.41
C SER A 269 -4.47 -7.96 -10.08
N LEU A 270 -5.02 -8.01 -8.86
CA LEU A 270 -6.03 -7.05 -8.40
C LEU A 270 -5.48 -5.63 -8.28
N ALA A 271 -4.28 -5.47 -7.72
CA ALA A 271 -3.61 -4.17 -7.63
C ALA A 271 -3.35 -3.57 -9.02
N ARG A 272 -2.95 -4.41 -9.99
CA ARG A 272 -2.81 -3.99 -11.38
C ARG A 272 -4.15 -3.55 -11.98
N PHE A 273 -5.20 -4.35 -11.81
CA PHE A 273 -6.55 -4.01 -12.27
C PHE A 273 -7.03 -2.68 -11.69
N MET A 274 -6.87 -2.49 -10.38
CA MET A 274 -7.19 -1.23 -9.71
C MET A 274 -6.44 -0.06 -10.35
N ARG A 275 -5.11 -0.20 -10.49
CA ARG A 275 -4.25 0.85 -11.01
C ARG A 275 -4.57 1.25 -12.44
N THR A 276 -4.85 0.29 -13.33
CA THR A 276 -5.03 0.58 -14.77
C THR A 276 -6.49 0.70 -15.21
N GLY A 277 -7.42 0.04 -14.53
CA GLY A 277 -8.83 -0.05 -14.95
C GLY A 277 -9.82 0.74 -14.08
N VAL A 278 -9.39 1.17 -12.88
CA VAL A 278 -10.26 1.88 -11.93
C VAL A 278 -9.71 3.26 -11.59
N LEU A 279 -8.40 3.34 -11.30
CA LEU A 279 -7.73 4.56 -10.86
C LEU A 279 -7.12 5.37 -12.02
N MET A 280 -7.25 4.92 -13.26
CA MET A 280 -6.85 5.67 -14.45
C MET A 280 -8.08 5.93 -15.31
N GLU A 281 -8.24 7.17 -15.74
CA GLU A 281 -9.30 7.58 -16.65
C GLU A 281 -8.78 8.53 -17.73
N ASP A 282 -9.34 8.42 -18.92
CA ASP A 282 -9.08 9.34 -20.03
C ASP A 282 -10.07 10.51 -19.93
N VAL A 283 -9.55 11.71 -19.69
CA VAL A 283 -10.33 12.95 -19.57
C VAL A 283 -9.82 14.01 -20.55
N PRO A 284 -10.68 14.90 -21.07
CA PRO A 284 -10.26 16.04 -21.85
C PRO A 284 -9.66 17.15 -20.94
N VAL A 285 -8.92 18.11 -21.51
CA VAL A 285 -8.23 19.18 -20.78
C VAL A 285 -9.19 20.10 -20.04
N GLU A 286 -10.44 20.17 -20.47
CA GLU A 286 -11.49 20.97 -19.84
C GLU A 286 -11.97 20.36 -18.51
N GLU A 287 -11.76 19.06 -18.30
CA GLU A 287 -12.11 18.33 -17.07
C GLU A 287 -10.92 18.20 -16.10
N LEU A 288 -9.74 18.71 -16.47
CA LEU A 288 -8.59 18.75 -15.57
C LEU A 288 -8.73 19.91 -14.59
N GLU A 289 -8.63 19.58 -13.31
CA GLU A 289 -8.69 20.53 -12.20
C GLU A 289 -7.31 20.71 -11.55
N GLU A 290 -7.15 21.77 -10.75
CA GLU A 290 -5.94 21.94 -9.95
C GLU A 290 -5.77 20.74 -9.02
N TRP A 291 -4.53 20.33 -8.73
CA TRP A 291 -4.19 19.14 -7.93
C TRP A 291 -4.48 17.79 -8.57
N ASP A 292 -5.09 17.73 -9.77
CA ASP A 292 -5.22 16.48 -10.51
C ASP A 292 -3.84 15.89 -10.81
N ILE A 293 -3.68 14.59 -10.60
CA ILE A 293 -2.43 13.88 -10.87
C ILE A 293 -2.52 13.30 -12.29
N LEU A 294 -1.64 13.76 -13.19
CA LEU A 294 -1.54 13.13 -14.51
C LEU A 294 -0.97 11.71 -14.40
N GLY A 295 -1.44 10.82 -15.27
CA GLY A 295 -0.89 9.49 -15.51
C GLY A 295 0.20 9.47 -16.59
N GLU A 296 0.57 10.64 -17.12
CA GLU A 296 1.56 10.80 -18.19
C GLU A 296 2.45 12.02 -17.96
N THR A 297 3.63 12.01 -18.56
CA THR A 297 4.52 13.19 -18.59
C THR A 297 4.38 13.89 -19.94
N VAL A 298 4.06 15.18 -19.92
CA VAL A 298 4.00 16.04 -21.10
C VAL A 298 5.22 16.94 -21.09
N PHE A 299 6.00 16.91 -22.16
CA PHE A 299 7.26 17.63 -22.24
C PHE A 299 7.51 18.16 -23.65
N GLU A 300 8.34 19.20 -23.73
CA GLU A 300 8.75 19.83 -24.97
C GLU A 300 10.22 19.52 -25.23
N ARG A 301 10.50 18.94 -26.40
CA ARG A 301 11.84 18.62 -26.87
C ARG A 301 12.00 19.04 -28.32
N GLU A 302 13.05 19.79 -28.61
CA GLU A 302 13.40 20.23 -29.98
C GLU A 302 12.24 20.97 -30.69
N GLY A 303 11.35 21.62 -29.93
CA GLY A 303 10.18 22.35 -30.44
C GLY A 303 8.94 21.48 -30.69
N GLU A 304 9.03 20.17 -30.45
CA GLU A 304 7.89 19.24 -30.50
C GLU A 304 7.40 18.91 -29.09
N VAL A 305 6.07 18.89 -28.91
CA VAL A 305 5.45 18.48 -27.65
C VAL A 305 5.13 17.00 -27.70
N LEU A 306 5.72 16.25 -26.77
CA LEU A 306 5.65 14.80 -26.71
C LEU A 306 5.02 14.33 -25.39
N ARG A 307 4.54 13.08 -25.39
CA ARG A 307 3.93 12.43 -24.24
C ARG A 307 4.66 11.15 -23.89
N ASP A 308 4.91 10.95 -22.61
CA ASP A 308 5.41 9.70 -22.08
C ASP A 308 4.41 9.07 -21.11
N ARG A 309 3.83 7.95 -21.54
CA ARG A 309 2.88 7.10 -20.79
C ARG A 309 3.56 5.86 -20.18
N SER A 310 4.89 5.78 -20.23
CA SER A 310 5.61 4.59 -19.79
C SER A 310 5.77 4.53 -18.28
N ASP A 311 5.27 3.43 -17.69
CA ASP A 311 5.48 3.09 -16.28
C ASP A 311 6.98 2.88 -15.95
N LEU A 312 7.39 3.23 -14.72
CA LEU A 312 8.73 2.97 -14.17
C LEU A 312 9.18 1.51 -14.34
N PHE A 313 8.28 0.54 -14.11
CA PHE A 313 8.58 -0.88 -14.30
C PHE A 313 8.86 -1.24 -15.76
N THR A 314 8.13 -0.62 -16.69
CA THR A 314 8.35 -0.80 -18.13
C THR A 314 9.70 -0.23 -18.54
N ARG A 315 10.07 0.94 -18.02
CA ARG A 315 11.40 1.53 -18.22
C ARG A 315 12.51 0.66 -17.66
N MET A 316 12.34 0.13 -16.45
CA MET A 316 13.33 -0.75 -15.83
C MET A 316 13.50 -2.05 -16.62
N LYS A 317 12.41 -2.66 -17.05
CA LYS A 317 12.46 -3.84 -17.93
C LYS A 317 13.18 -3.52 -19.25
N ASN A 318 12.85 -2.39 -19.87
CA ASN A 318 13.44 -1.98 -21.14
C ASN A 318 14.92 -1.64 -20.99
N ALA A 319 15.32 -0.92 -19.95
CA ALA A 319 16.71 -0.59 -19.64
C ALA A 319 17.56 -1.85 -19.42
N VAL A 320 17.03 -2.84 -18.69
CA VAL A 320 17.72 -4.12 -18.47
C VAL A 320 17.80 -4.94 -19.77
N THR A 321 16.75 -4.94 -20.58
CA THR A 321 16.70 -5.72 -21.83
C THR A 321 17.58 -5.11 -22.93
N SER A 322 17.67 -3.77 -22.97
CA SER A 322 18.45 -3.01 -23.96
C SER A 322 19.87 -2.68 -23.48
N ALA A 323 20.19 -2.98 -22.22
CA ALA A 323 21.43 -2.59 -21.54
C ALA A 323 21.72 -1.07 -21.58
N ASP A 324 20.67 -0.24 -21.70
CA ASP A 324 20.80 1.20 -21.73
C ASP A 324 20.27 1.83 -20.42
N PRO A 325 21.15 2.25 -19.50
CA PRO A 325 20.76 2.86 -18.23
C PRO A 325 20.14 4.26 -18.41
N SER A 326 20.28 4.91 -19.56
CA SER A 326 19.70 6.24 -19.82
C SER A 326 18.16 6.19 -19.88
N LEU A 327 17.58 5.04 -20.24
CA LEU A 327 16.12 4.82 -20.27
C LEU A 327 15.46 4.86 -18.88
N LEU A 328 16.24 4.78 -17.80
CA LEU A 328 15.74 4.93 -16.42
C LEU A 328 15.51 6.40 -16.04
N ARG A 329 16.27 7.31 -16.65
CA ARG A 329 16.16 8.77 -16.46
C ARG A 329 16.19 9.44 -17.83
N PRO A 330 15.12 9.30 -18.62
CA PRO A 330 14.99 10.02 -19.88
C PRO A 330 15.13 11.52 -19.66
N ASP A 331 15.93 12.16 -20.53
CA ASP A 331 16.05 13.61 -20.57
C ASP A 331 14.86 14.18 -21.34
N TYR A 332 13.93 14.77 -20.59
CA TYR A 332 12.69 15.33 -21.11
C TYR A 332 12.84 16.77 -21.62
N GLY A 333 14.02 17.40 -21.49
CA GLY A 333 14.14 18.82 -21.79
C GLY A 333 13.21 19.65 -20.88
N ARG A 334 12.27 20.39 -21.47
CA ARG A 334 11.31 21.21 -20.71
C ARG A 334 10.06 20.41 -20.35
N ILE A 335 9.90 20.10 -19.07
CA ILE A 335 8.70 19.43 -18.54
C ILE A 335 7.59 20.47 -18.41
N ILE A 336 6.45 20.23 -19.07
CA ILE A 336 5.25 21.06 -18.97
C ILE A 336 4.40 20.54 -17.80
N ALA A 337 4.13 19.23 -17.79
CA ALA A 337 3.34 18.58 -16.76
C ALA A 337 3.85 17.15 -16.49
N SER A 338 3.77 16.71 -15.24
CA SER A 338 4.34 15.43 -14.80
C SER A 338 3.43 14.72 -13.78
N PRO A 339 3.56 13.39 -13.62
CA PRO A 339 2.78 12.60 -12.67
C PRO A 339 3.29 12.77 -11.21
N THR A 340 3.38 14.01 -10.73
CA THR A 340 3.83 14.35 -9.37
C THR A 340 2.69 14.24 -8.37
N ALA A 341 2.99 13.83 -7.13
CA ALA A 341 2.01 13.75 -6.04
C ALA A 341 1.47 15.13 -5.61
N GLU A 342 2.16 16.21 -5.99
CA GLU A 342 1.68 17.58 -5.85
C GLU A 342 0.53 17.92 -6.81
N GLY A 343 0.25 17.09 -7.82
CA GLY A 343 -0.78 17.37 -8.82
C GLY A 343 -0.41 18.50 -9.79
N LEU A 344 -1.39 18.91 -10.60
CA LEU A 344 -1.28 19.98 -11.58
C LEU A 344 -1.50 21.36 -10.96
N ARG A 345 -0.69 22.35 -11.36
CA ARG A 345 -0.92 23.76 -11.05
C ARG A 345 -1.82 24.41 -12.11
N ARG A 346 -2.55 25.46 -11.75
CA ARG A 346 -3.38 26.25 -12.70
C ARG A 346 -2.60 26.69 -13.95
N GLU A 347 -1.38 27.18 -13.75
CA GLU A 347 -0.50 27.61 -14.85
C GLU A 347 -0.22 26.48 -15.86
N GLN A 348 -0.04 25.26 -15.36
CA GLN A 348 0.22 24.09 -16.19
C GLN A 348 -1.04 23.68 -16.97
N ILE A 349 -2.21 23.75 -16.34
CA ILE A 349 -3.50 23.45 -17.00
C ILE A 349 -3.77 24.45 -18.12
N GLU A 350 -3.50 25.74 -17.90
CA GLU A 350 -3.63 26.76 -18.94
C GLU A 350 -2.66 26.53 -20.11
N GLU A 351 -1.41 26.13 -19.83
CA GLU A 351 -0.44 25.80 -20.86
C GLU A 351 -0.88 24.56 -21.67
N LEU A 352 -1.38 23.52 -21.01
CA LEU A 352 -1.93 22.33 -21.67
C LEU A 352 -3.14 22.68 -22.55
N ARG A 353 -4.03 23.56 -22.09
CA ARG A 353 -5.19 24.01 -22.86
C ARG A 353 -4.77 24.74 -24.14
N LYS A 354 -3.79 25.65 -24.05
CA LYS A 354 -3.24 26.35 -25.23
C LYS A 354 -2.67 25.37 -26.25
N LEU A 355 -1.92 24.36 -25.80
CA LEU A 355 -1.30 23.38 -26.70
C LEU A 355 -2.34 22.49 -27.41
N VAL A 356 -3.46 22.21 -26.76
CA VAL A 356 -4.60 21.51 -27.37
C VAL A 356 -5.30 22.42 -28.40
N GLU A 357 -5.55 23.69 -28.05
CA GLU A 357 -6.15 24.68 -28.97
C GLU A 357 -5.27 24.93 -30.21
N GLU A 358 -3.95 24.95 -30.06
CA GLU A 358 -2.97 25.07 -31.14
C GLU A 358 -2.84 23.79 -31.99
N GLY A 359 -3.53 22.69 -31.62
CA GLY A 359 -3.48 21.41 -32.33
C GLY A 359 -2.16 20.65 -32.17
N LYS A 360 -1.30 21.06 -31.21
CA LYS A 360 -0.03 20.40 -30.89
C LYS A 360 -0.22 19.17 -30.01
N LEU A 361 -1.36 19.06 -29.32
CA LEU A 361 -1.70 17.93 -28.46
C LEU A 361 -3.14 17.46 -28.71
N GLU A 362 -3.35 16.14 -28.64
CA GLU A 362 -4.69 15.56 -28.63
C GLU A 362 -5.43 15.89 -27.32
N ASN A 363 -6.73 16.19 -27.39
CA ASN A 363 -7.52 16.49 -26.19
C ASN A 363 -7.92 15.24 -25.38
N ARG A 364 -6.93 14.47 -24.93
CA ARG A 364 -7.09 13.25 -24.12
C ARG A 364 -5.91 13.08 -23.19
N PHE A 365 -6.16 13.26 -21.90
CA PHE A 365 -5.17 13.15 -20.84
C PHE A 365 -5.51 11.99 -19.91
N LEU A 366 -4.49 11.26 -19.48
CA LEU A 366 -4.67 10.25 -18.44
C LEU A 366 -4.69 10.97 -17.09
N ARG A 367 -5.83 10.93 -16.39
CA ARG A 367 -5.93 11.35 -14.99
C ARG A 367 -5.83 10.14 -14.08
N LYS A 368 -4.97 10.24 -13.07
CA LYS A 368 -4.76 9.23 -12.05
C LYS A 368 -5.52 9.62 -10.77
N LYS A 369 -6.54 8.85 -10.43
CA LYS A 369 -7.21 8.96 -9.14
C LYS A 369 -6.33 8.39 -8.05
N SER A 370 -6.26 9.09 -6.92
CA SER A 370 -5.61 8.59 -5.72
C SER A 370 -6.27 7.30 -5.26
N MET A 371 -5.45 6.35 -4.80
CA MET A 371 -5.99 5.14 -4.20
C MET A 371 -6.55 5.50 -2.82
N PRO A 372 -7.82 5.18 -2.53
CA PRO A 372 -8.41 5.52 -1.24
C PRO A 372 -7.75 4.68 -0.13
N PHE A 373 -6.94 5.32 0.70
CA PHE A 373 -6.11 4.67 1.70
C PHE A 373 -6.68 4.83 3.12
N ALA A 374 -7.55 5.81 3.34
CA ALA A 374 -8.27 6.01 4.60
C ALA A 374 -9.01 4.75 5.09
N PRO A 375 -9.67 3.95 4.24
CA PRO A 375 -10.29 2.69 4.67
C PRO A 375 -9.28 1.67 5.21
N ALA A 376 -8.08 1.58 4.62
CA ALA A 376 -7.04 0.70 5.12
C ALA A 376 -6.46 1.21 6.45
N LEU A 377 -6.31 2.53 6.61
CA LEU A 377 -5.93 3.15 7.89
C LEU A 377 -6.97 2.85 8.98
N PHE A 378 -8.25 3.00 8.66
CA PHE A 378 -9.33 2.69 9.58
C PHE A 378 -9.38 1.21 9.97
N LEU A 379 -9.25 0.29 9.01
CA LEU A 379 -9.14 -1.14 9.29
C LEU A 379 -7.92 -1.45 10.16
N GLY A 380 -6.78 -0.82 9.91
CA GLY A 380 -5.59 -0.95 10.73
C GLY A 380 -5.81 -0.48 12.17
N PHE A 381 -6.51 0.64 12.37
CA PHE A 381 -6.93 1.09 13.69
C PHE A 381 -7.84 0.06 14.38
N LEU A 382 -8.85 -0.48 13.69
CA LEU A 382 -9.76 -1.48 14.26
C LEU A 382 -9.02 -2.77 14.65
N ILE A 383 -8.13 -3.26 13.79
CA ILE A 383 -7.27 -4.40 14.09
C ILE A 383 -6.41 -4.10 15.32
N SER A 384 -5.78 -2.93 15.37
CA SER A 384 -4.94 -2.51 16.51
C SER A 384 -5.75 -2.42 17.79
N TYR A 385 -7.00 -1.98 17.71
CA TYR A 385 -7.87 -1.85 18.87
C TYR A 385 -8.37 -3.21 19.37
N PHE A 386 -8.85 -4.09 18.48
CA PHE A 386 -9.51 -5.35 18.89
C PHE A 386 -8.58 -6.55 18.97
N TRP A 387 -7.54 -6.60 18.13
CA TRP A 387 -6.64 -7.75 18.04
C TRP A 387 -5.28 -7.44 18.65
N GLY A 388 -4.75 -6.25 18.39
CA GLY A 388 -3.38 -5.90 18.71
C GLY A 388 -2.50 -5.87 17.47
N ASP A 389 -1.28 -6.41 17.56
CA ASP A 389 -0.27 -6.28 16.51
C ASP A 389 -0.17 -7.54 15.62
N ILE A 390 -0.75 -7.51 14.42
CA ILE A 390 -0.68 -8.67 13.50
C ILE A 390 0.77 -8.97 13.09
N PHE A 391 1.59 -7.94 12.91
CA PHE A 391 2.97 -8.12 12.48
C PHE A 391 3.77 -8.87 13.55
N TRP A 392 3.62 -8.51 14.81
CA TRP A 392 4.20 -9.25 15.93
C TRP A 392 3.69 -10.69 15.99
N TRP A 393 2.40 -10.93 15.76
CA TRP A 393 1.86 -12.28 15.69
C TRP A 393 2.53 -13.12 14.58
N ILE A 394 2.75 -12.52 13.40
CA ILE A 394 3.48 -13.18 12.31
C ILE A 394 4.92 -13.50 12.75
N GLN A 395 5.62 -12.56 13.39
CA GLN A 395 6.98 -12.79 13.87
C GLN A 395 7.06 -13.95 14.88
N VAL A 396 6.16 -13.97 15.86
CA VAL A 396 6.08 -15.03 16.87
C VAL A 396 5.84 -16.39 16.20
N LYS A 397 4.95 -16.45 15.21
CA LYS A 397 4.68 -17.68 14.44
C LYS A 397 5.86 -18.11 13.57
N ILE A 398 6.60 -17.17 12.97
CA ILE A 398 7.83 -17.47 12.22
C ILE A 398 8.92 -18.01 13.15
N ALA A 399 9.02 -17.49 14.37
CA ALA A 399 9.95 -17.96 15.39
C ALA A 399 9.55 -19.32 16.00
N GLY A 400 8.41 -19.89 15.60
CA GLY A 400 7.93 -21.18 16.09
C GLY A 400 7.27 -21.12 17.46
N MET A 401 6.86 -19.93 17.90
CA MET A 401 6.20 -19.67 19.19
C MET A 401 4.67 -19.53 19.05
#